data_AF-A0A399WSK6-F1
#
_entry.id   AF-A0A399WSK6-F1
#
_cell.length_a   1.000
_cell.length_b   1.000
_cell.length_c   1.000
_cell.angle_alpha   90.00
_cell.angle_beta   90.00
_cell.angle_gamma   90.00
#
_symmetry.space_group_name_H-M   'P 1'
#
loop_
_entity.id
_entity.type
_entity.pdbx_description
1 polymer ?
#
loop_
_entity_poly.entity_id
_entity_poly.type
_entity_poly.pdbx_seq_one_letter_code
_entity_poly.pdbx_strand_id
1 'polypeptide(L)'
;MFGLGGWWYDTSCLRLVPSLIIAISLFCFFRNYPFDRREWFLGVYGVPYLLWVILGQNVANPRHLLPLMPMLCMMIAYGLCKACERGCKGVSLVFILLLTFCMAVTSLKLVIKYCHDVPAPIQLIRFLERHSNPISSRIYCSNEERFFDYYVPQWDVRTVRNRTELQRDVLSSLETPQQILIVHSPGEIEQFGVTRPPTATFQGNPYADSAREGLLLYTLTEW
;
A
#
# COMPACT_ATOMS: atom_id res chain seq x y z
N MET A 1 -2.21 -4.66 -4.96
CA MET A 1 -3.60 -5.00 -4.54
C MET A 1 -3.64 -5.72 -3.17
N PHE A 2 -3.74 -4.99 -2.06
CA PHE A 2 -3.80 -5.60 -0.70
C PHE A 2 -5.13 -5.48 0.04
N GLY A 3 -6.09 -4.71 -0.50
CA GLY A 3 -7.44 -4.55 0.06
C GLY A 3 -8.58 -5.00 -0.86
N LEU A 4 -8.28 -5.43 -2.09
CA LEU A 4 -9.28 -5.66 -3.16
C LEU A 4 -9.16 -7.06 -3.80
N GLY A 5 -9.14 -8.11 -2.97
CA GLY A 5 -9.40 -9.47 -3.46
C GLY A 5 -8.24 -10.21 -4.14
N GLY A 6 -7.00 -9.72 -4.10
CA GLY A 6 -5.83 -10.54 -4.45
C GLY A 6 -5.66 -11.72 -3.49
N TRP A 7 -5.37 -12.91 -4.02
CA TRP A 7 -5.08 -14.12 -3.23
C TRP A 7 -3.64 -14.04 -2.71
N TRP A 8 -3.46 -14.10 -1.39
CA TRP A 8 -2.15 -14.02 -0.72
C TRP A 8 -2.02 -15.13 0.32
N TYR A 9 -0.80 -15.46 0.73
CA TYR A 9 -0.52 -16.60 1.60
C TYR A 9 -1.30 -16.60 2.94
N ASP A 10 -1.62 -15.41 3.47
CA ASP A 10 -2.40 -15.22 4.71
C ASP A 10 -3.89 -14.94 4.49
N THR A 11 -4.41 -15.06 3.26
CA THR A 11 -5.82 -14.76 3.00
C THR A 11 -6.74 -15.83 3.57
N SER A 12 -7.52 -15.45 4.58
CA SER A 12 -8.52 -16.32 5.20
C SER A 12 -9.54 -16.82 4.17
N CYS A 13 -9.91 -18.11 4.24
CA CYS A 13 -10.94 -18.73 3.38
C CYS A 13 -12.27 -17.94 3.33
N LEU A 14 -12.53 -17.14 4.37
CA LEU A 14 -13.66 -16.21 4.45
C LEU A 14 -13.74 -15.22 3.27
N ARG A 15 -12.62 -14.95 2.57
CA ARG A 15 -12.59 -14.08 1.39
C ARG A 15 -13.08 -14.75 0.11
N LEU A 16 -13.14 -16.08 0.05
CA LEU A 16 -13.63 -16.79 -1.13
C LEU A 16 -15.12 -16.51 -1.37
N VAL A 17 -15.90 -16.45 -0.29
CA VAL A 17 -17.34 -16.18 -0.34
C VAL A 17 -17.67 -14.84 -0.99
N PRO A 18 -17.17 -13.68 -0.52
CA PRO A 18 -17.44 -12.41 -1.17
C PRO A 18 -16.86 -12.35 -2.60
N SER A 19 -15.70 -12.96 -2.86
CA SER A 19 -15.13 -13.01 -4.22
C SER A 19 -16.03 -13.76 -5.21
N LEU A 20 -16.61 -14.89 -4.81
CA LEU A 20 -17.56 -15.64 -5.65
C LEU A 20 -18.85 -14.85 -5.89
N ILE A 21 -19.39 -14.20 -4.86
CA ILE A 21 -20.59 -13.35 -5.00
C ILE A 21 -20.30 -12.19 -5.96
N ILE A 22 -19.14 -11.54 -5.84
CA ILE A 22 -18.71 -10.47 -6.75
C ILE A 22 -18.55 -11.00 -8.18
N ALA A 23 -17.92 -12.15 -8.37
CA ALA A 23 -17.73 -12.74 -9.70
C ALA A 23 -19.07 -13.09 -10.37
N ILE A 24 -19.99 -13.71 -9.63
CA ILE A 24 -21.35 -14.00 -10.12
C ILE A 24 -22.08 -12.71 -10.46
N SER A 25 -21.98 -11.69 -9.59
CA SER A 25 -22.62 -10.40 -9.84
C SER A 25 -22.07 -9.72 -11.10
N LEU A 26 -20.75 -9.66 -11.26
CA LEU A 26 -20.13 -9.09 -12.46
C LEU A 26 -20.50 -9.87 -13.72
N PHE A 27 -20.56 -11.20 -13.65
CA PHE A 27 -21.05 -12.03 -14.75
C PHE A 27 -22.52 -11.69 -15.11
N CYS A 28 -23.39 -11.57 -14.10
CA CYS A 28 -24.77 -11.16 -14.29
C CYS A 28 -24.90 -9.74 -14.85
N PHE A 29 -24.01 -8.82 -14.46
CA PHE A 29 -23.91 -7.48 -15.06
C PHE A 29 -23.58 -7.62 -16.55
N PHE A 30 -22.43 -8.19 -16.92
CA PHE A 30 -22.00 -8.26 -18.32
C PHE A 30 -22.98 -9.01 -19.23
N ARG A 31 -23.70 -10.02 -18.71
CA ARG A 31 -24.69 -10.77 -19.49
C ARG A 31 -26.00 -10.02 -19.72
N ASN A 32 -26.38 -9.10 -18.83
CA ASN A 32 -27.71 -8.50 -18.83
C ASN A 32 -27.72 -6.98 -18.99
N TYR A 33 -26.56 -6.34 -18.93
CA TYR A 33 -26.42 -4.90 -19.04
C TYR A 33 -26.65 -4.47 -20.50
N PRO A 34 -27.71 -3.70 -20.78
CA PRO A 34 -27.98 -3.24 -22.14
C PRO A 34 -27.08 -2.06 -22.45
N PHE A 35 -26.01 -2.25 -23.24
CA PHE A 35 -25.11 -1.15 -23.61
C PHE A 35 -25.82 -0.07 -24.45
N ASP A 36 -26.49 0.87 -23.79
CA ASP A 36 -27.14 2.03 -24.40
C ASP A 36 -26.22 3.27 -24.36
N ARG A 37 -26.53 4.31 -25.16
CA ARG A 37 -25.71 5.53 -25.28
C ARG A 37 -25.45 6.25 -23.96
N ARG A 38 -26.42 6.23 -23.04
CA ARG A 38 -26.29 6.83 -21.70
C ARG A 38 -25.34 6.03 -20.81
N GLU A 39 -25.26 4.73 -21.02
CA GLU A 39 -24.48 3.77 -20.23
C GLU A 39 -23.05 3.62 -20.76
N TRP A 40 -22.82 4.00 -22.02
CA TRP A 40 -21.48 4.14 -22.63
C TRP A 40 -20.56 5.07 -21.81
N PHE A 41 -21.12 6.02 -21.05
CA PHE A 41 -20.38 6.88 -20.14
C PHE A 41 -19.50 6.08 -19.16
N LEU A 42 -20.00 4.97 -18.60
CA LEU A 42 -19.23 4.14 -17.67
C LEU A 42 -18.04 3.47 -18.37
N GLY A 43 -18.21 3.05 -19.62
CA GLY A 43 -17.15 2.49 -20.44
C GLY A 43 -16.06 3.52 -20.78
N VAL A 44 -16.47 4.72 -21.21
CA VAL A 44 -15.53 5.81 -21.54
C VAL A 44 -14.82 6.36 -20.31
N TYR A 45 -15.46 6.34 -19.14
CA TYR A 45 -14.81 6.69 -17.88
C TYR A 45 -13.85 5.59 -17.41
N GLY A 46 -14.31 4.35 -17.36
CA GLY A 46 -13.59 3.25 -16.71
C GLY A 46 -12.43 2.71 -17.53
N VAL A 47 -12.60 2.53 -18.85
CA VAL A 47 -11.63 1.82 -19.70
C VAL A 47 -10.32 2.61 -19.87
N PRO A 48 -10.32 3.92 -20.24
CA PRO A 48 -9.09 4.68 -20.39
C PRO A 48 -8.32 4.80 -19.06
N TYR A 49 -9.03 5.01 -17.95
CA TYR A 49 -8.41 5.08 -16.64
C TYR A 49 -7.80 3.73 -16.22
N LEU A 50 -8.51 2.62 -16.45
CA LEU A 50 -7.98 1.28 -16.17
C LEU A 50 -6.74 0.98 -17.02
N LEU A 51 -6.75 1.33 -18.32
CA LEU A 51 -5.59 1.20 -19.20
C LEU A 51 -4.40 2.03 -18.68
N TRP A 52 -4.64 3.27 -18.26
CA TRP A 52 -3.60 4.11 -17.67
C TRP A 52 -3.04 3.52 -16.37
N VAL A 53 -3.88 2.93 -15.51
CA VAL A 53 -3.42 2.26 -14.29
C VAL A 53 -2.58 1.02 -14.61
N ILE A 54 -2.96 0.22 -15.60
CA ILE A 54 -2.24 -1.00 -15.97
C ILE A 54 -0.90 -0.68 -16.66
N LEU A 55 -0.90 0.30 -17.56
CA LEU A 55 0.26 0.61 -18.41
C LEU A 55 1.23 1.61 -17.76
N GLY A 56 0.71 2.58 -17.01
CA GLY A 56 1.48 3.72 -16.52
C GLY A 56 1.74 3.74 -15.02
N GLN A 57 1.09 2.86 -14.24
CA GLN A 57 1.22 2.86 -12.78
C GLN A 57 1.69 1.52 -12.24
N ASN A 58 2.30 1.57 -11.05
CA ASN A 58 2.61 0.36 -10.32
C ASN A 58 1.30 -0.23 -9.75
N VAL A 59 0.76 -1.25 -10.42
CA VAL A 59 -0.46 -1.98 -10.02
C VAL A 59 -0.34 -2.59 -8.61
N ALA A 60 0.88 -2.71 -8.07
CA ALA A 60 1.10 -3.12 -6.68
C ALA A 60 0.49 -2.11 -5.70
N ASN A 61 0.50 -0.80 -6.01
CA ASN A 61 -0.04 0.27 -5.18
C ASN A 61 -1.58 0.34 -5.30
N PRO A 62 -2.34 -0.10 -4.28
CA PRO A 62 -3.80 -0.26 -4.38
C PRO A 62 -4.57 1.07 -4.53
N ARG A 63 -3.95 2.22 -4.19
CA ARG A 63 -4.56 3.55 -4.27
C ARG A 63 -5.00 3.94 -5.67
N HIS A 64 -4.33 3.44 -6.71
CA HIS A 64 -4.66 3.78 -8.10
C HIS A 64 -5.97 3.14 -8.56
N LEU A 65 -6.48 2.13 -7.84
CA LEU A 65 -7.76 1.50 -8.12
C LEU A 65 -8.95 2.21 -7.43
N LEU A 66 -8.70 3.09 -6.46
CA LEU A 66 -9.75 3.79 -5.70
C LEU A 66 -10.75 4.54 -6.59
N PRO A 67 -10.32 5.26 -7.65
CA PRO A 67 -11.26 5.98 -8.52
C PRO A 67 -12.22 5.07 -9.32
N LEU A 68 -11.91 3.78 -9.45
CA LEU A 68 -12.79 2.79 -10.09
C LEU A 68 -13.77 2.15 -9.10
N MET A 69 -13.60 2.34 -7.79
CA MET A 69 -14.44 1.71 -6.76
C MET A 69 -15.92 2.05 -6.88
N PRO A 70 -16.34 3.32 -7.08
CA PRO A 70 -17.76 3.64 -7.21
C PRO A 70 -18.41 2.91 -8.40
N MET A 71 -17.68 2.86 -9.53
CA MET A 71 -18.12 2.14 -10.72
C MET A 71 -18.29 0.63 -10.45
N LEU A 72 -17.29 0.01 -9.82
CA LEU A 72 -17.35 -1.40 -9.45
C LEU A 72 -18.52 -1.69 -8.50
N CYS A 73 -18.76 -0.83 -7.50
CA CYS A 73 -19.91 -0.96 -6.61
C CYS A 73 -21.25 -0.89 -7.36
N MET A 74 -21.38 0.03 -8.32
CA MET A 74 -22.58 0.12 -9.17
C MET A 74 -22.79 -1.13 -10.02
N MET A 75 -21.73 -1.64 -10.66
CA MET A 75 -21.79 -2.87 -11.47
C MET A 75 -22.19 -4.08 -10.61
N ILE A 76 -21.59 -4.21 -9.42
CA ILE A 76 -21.91 -5.29 -8.48
C ILE A 76 -23.36 -5.15 -7.98
N ALA A 77 -23.82 -3.94 -7.64
CA ALA A 77 -25.20 -3.74 -7.21
C ALA A 77 -26.20 -4.13 -8.32
N TYR A 78 -25.98 -3.66 -9.54
CA TYR A 78 -26.82 -3.98 -10.69
C TYR A 78 -26.85 -5.48 -10.99
N GLY A 79 -25.68 -6.12 -11.01
CA GLY A 79 -25.54 -7.56 -11.26
C GLY A 79 -26.31 -8.41 -10.25
N LEU A 80 -26.23 -8.06 -8.96
CA LEU A 80 -26.98 -8.71 -7.88
C LEU A 80 -28.49 -8.47 -8.03
N CYS A 81 -28.92 -7.26 -8.35
CA CYS A 81 -30.33 -6.97 -8.62
C CYS A 81 -30.88 -7.78 -9.81
N LYS A 82 -30.12 -7.91 -10.89
CA LYS A 82 -30.54 -8.73 -12.04
C LYS A 82 -30.53 -10.23 -11.75
N ALA A 83 -29.61 -10.71 -10.92
CA ALA A 83 -29.66 -12.08 -10.40
C ALA A 83 -30.92 -12.31 -9.56
N CYS A 84 -31.35 -11.32 -8.77
CA CYS A 84 -32.60 -11.33 -7.99
C CYS A 84 -33.85 -11.45 -8.85
N GLU A 85 -33.92 -10.70 -9.96
CA GLU A 85 -35.07 -10.70 -10.86
C GLU A 85 -35.28 -12.05 -11.58
N ARG A 86 -34.19 -12.77 -11.90
CA ARG A 86 -34.26 -14.08 -12.56
C ARG A 86 -34.37 -15.27 -11.61
N GLY A 87 -33.95 -15.11 -10.36
CA GLY A 87 -33.95 -16.16 -9.35
C GLY A 87 -35.04 -15.99 -8.30
N CYS A 88 -34.97 -16.80 -7.24
CA CYS A 88 -35.78 -16.58 -6.04
C CYS A 88 -35.28 -15.33 -5.30
N LYS A 89 -36.14 -14.31 -5.14
CA LYS A 89 -35.83 -13.05 -4.43
C LYS A 89 -35.13 -13.25 -3.07
N GLY A 90 -35.50 -14.31 -2.34
CA GLY A 90 -34.88 -14.66 -1.06
C GLY A 90 -33.39 -15.01 -1.16
N VAL A 91 -32.96 -15.70 -2.22
CA VAL A 91 -31.55 -16.12 -2.41
C VAL A 91 -30.65 -14.90 -2.67
N SER A 92 -31.12 -13.94 -3.48
CA SER A 92 -30.35 -12.73 -3.73
C SER A 92 -30.23 -11.84 -2.49
N LEU A 93 -31.27 -11.77 -1.66
CA LEU A 93 -31.21 -11.03 -0.40
C LEU A 93 -30.17 -11.65 0.54
N VAL A 94 -30.14 -12.99 0.62
CA VAL A 94 -29.10 -13.72 1.37
C VAL A 94 -27.71 -13.39 0.84
N PHE A 95 -27.49 -13.34 -0.48
CA PHE A 95 -26.18 -12.96 -1.05
C PHE A 95 -25.77 -11.52 -0.74
N ILE A 96 -26.71 -10.57 -0.75
CA ILE A 96 -26.43 -9.17 -0.37
C ILE A 96 -26.03 -9.09 1.11
N LEU A 97 -26.80 -9.73 1.99
CA LEU A 97 -26.50 -9.75 3.43
C LEU A 97 -25.16 -10.44 3.72
N LEU A 98 -24.91 -11.57 3.07
CA LEU A 98 -23.66 -12.32 3.22
C LEU A 98 -22.46 -11.52 2.71
N LEU A 99 -22.57 -10.86 1.55
CA LEU A 99 -21.53 -9.97 1.03
C LEU A 99 -21.24 -8.83 2.01
N THR A 100 -22.29 -8.17 2.50
CA THR A 100 -22.18 -7.05 3.45
C THR A 100 -21.52 -7.51 4.76
N PHE A 101 -21.95 -8.65 5.30
CA PHE A 101 -21.39 -9.22 6.52
C PHE A 101 -19.91 -9.60 6.35
N CYS A 102 -19.55 -10.30 5.26
CA CYS A 102 -18.16 -10.65 4.98
C CYS A 102 -17.28 -9.41 4.80
N MET A 103 -17.77 -8.38 4.10
CA MET A 103 -17.05 -7.12 3.93
C MET A 103 -16.89 -6.37 5.27
N ALA A 104 -17.91 -6.39 6.14
CA ALA A 104 -17.84 -5.77 7.46
C ALA A 104 -16.82 -6.48 8.36
N VAL A 105 -16.85 -7.81 8.45
CA VAL A 105 -15.92 -8.61 9.27
C VAL A 105 -14.48 -8.41 8.79
N THR A 106 -14.24 -8.46 7.48
CA THR A 106 -12.90 -8.28 6.92
C THR A 106 -12.38 -6.86 7.12
N SER A 107 -13.23 -5.85 6.97
CA SER A 107 -12.88 -4.44 7.23
C SER A 107 -12.58 -4.22 8.70
N LEU A 108 -13.40 -4.76 9.61
CA LEU A 108 -13.20 -4.62 11.06
C LEU A 108 -11.87 -5.26 11.51
N LYS A 109 -11.58 -6.48 11.05
CA LYS A 109 -10.29 -7.14 11.34
C LYS A 109 -9.11 -6.30 10.86
N LEU A 110 -9.24 -5.67 9.70
CA LEU A 110 -8.21 -4.82 9.12
C LEU A 110 -8.02 -3.52 9.93
N VAL A 111 -9.11 -2.89 10.35
CA VAL A 111 -9.09 -1.68 11.20
C VAL A 111 -8.47 -1.97 12.56
N ILE A 112 -8.85 -3.08 13.21
CA ILE A 112 -8.26 -3.49 14.50
C ILE A 112 -6.75 -3.71 14.33
N LYS A 113 -6.35 -4.41 13.27
CA LYS A 113 -4.93 -4.61 12.96
C LYS A 113 -4.19 -3.28 12.79
N TYR A 114 -4.77 -2.32 12.06
CA TYR A 114 -4.17 -0.99 11.88
C TYR A 114 -4.14 -0.14 13.14
N CYS A 115 -5.07 -0.35 14.08
CA CYS A 115 -5.05 0.36 15.36
C CYS A 115 -3.87 -0.09 16.24
N HIS A 116 -3.50 -1.37 16.16
CA HIS A 116 -2.45 -1.95 17.00
C HIS A 116 -1.06 -1.96 16.36
N ASP A 117 -0.96 -2.07 15.02
CA ASP A 117 0.32 -2.14 14.33
C ASP A 117 0.91 -0.73 14.14
N VAL A 118 2.04 -0.46 14.79
CA VAL A 118 2.80 0.78 14.59
C VAL A 118 3.51 0.72 13.22
N PRO A 119 3.36 1.72 12.34
CA PRO A 119 4.03 1.73 11.03
C PRO A 119 5.56 1.69 11.15
N ALA A 120 6.24 1.05 10.20
CA ALA A 120 7.71 0.92 10.22
C ALA A 120 8.46 2.27 10.35
N PRO A 121 8.08 3.36 9.63
CA PRO A 121 8.74 4.66 9.80
C PRO A 121 8.64 5.22 11.22
N ILE A 122 7.52 4.98 11.92
CA ILE A 122 7.33 5.44 13.30
C ILE A 122 8.16 4.61 14.28
N GLN A 123 8.29 3.30 14.03
CA GLN A 123 9.19 2.45 14.82
C GLN A 123 10.64 2.91 14.69
N LEU A 124 11.07 3.25 13.46
CA LEU A 124 12.39 3.80 13.17
C LEU A 124 12.63 5.11 13.93
N ILE A 125 11.71 6.08 13.84
CA ILE A 125 11.85 7.37 14.54
C ILE A 125 12.00 7.16 16.05
N ARG A 126 11.14 6.33 16.65
CA ARG A 126 11.22 6.00 18.09
C ARG A 126 12.52 5.30 18.48
N PHE A 127 13.07 4.49 17.58
CA PHE A 127 14.36 3.84 17.81
C PHE A 127 15.50 4.86 17.82
N LEU A 128 15.50 5.76 16.84
CA LEU A 128 16.50 6.81 16.68
C LEU A 128 16.47 7.79 17.86
N GLU A 129 15.29 8.24 18.30
CA GLU A 129 15.14 9.10 19.48
C GLU A 129 15.72 8.50 20.78
N ARG A 130 15.76 7.16 20.89
CA ARG A 130 16.28 6.48 22.07
C ARG A 130 17.77 6.18 22.01
N HIS A 131 18.33 5.96 20.82
CA HIS A 131 19.68 5.41 20.66
C HIS A 131 20.66 6.37 19.95
N SER A 132 20.18 7.46 19.36
CA SER A 132 20.99 8.35 18.53
C SER A 132 20.75 9.81 18.91
N ASN A 133 21.81 10.62 18.85
CA ASN A 133 21.71 12.05 19.11
C ASN A 133 21.40 12.79 17.81
N PRO A 134 20.40 13.69 17.78
CA PRO A 134 19.99 14.38 16.56
C PRO A 134 21.06 15.33 16.00
N ILE A 135 21.94 15.85 16.87
CA ILE A 135 22.99 16.83 16.48
C ILE A 135 24.20 16.13 15.85
N SER A 136 24.52 14.90 16.26
CA SER A 136 25.71 14.18 15.80
C SER A 136 25.43 13.22 14.65
N SER A 137 24.15 13.04 14.29
CA SER A 137 23.71 12.00 13.36
C SER A 137 23.02 12.61 12.16
N ARG A 138 23.41 12.18 10.95
CA ARG A 138 22.71 12.50 9.71
C ARG A 138 22.05 11.25 9.15
N ILE A 139 20.81 11.39 8.69
CA ILE A 139 20.03 10.27 8.15
C ILE A 139 19.81 10.48 6.66
N TYR A 140 20.06 9.44 5.88
CA TYR A 140 19.72 9.37 4.47
C TYR A 140 18.62 8.35 4.25
N CYS A 141 17.56 8.76 3.56
CA CYS A 141 16.41 7.92 3.28
C CYS A 141 15.86 8.18 1.86
N SER A 142 14.80 7.46 1.49
CA SER A 142 14.13 7.62 0.20
C SER A 142 12.82 8.41 0.37
N ASN A 143 11.68 7.72 0.43
CA ASN A 143 10.37 8.37 0.56
C ASN A 143 9.96 8.59 2.02
N GLU A 144 10.81 8.18 2.96
CA GLU A 144 10.55 8.20 4.40
C GLU A 144 10.83 9.57 5.03
N GLU A 145 11.53 10.47 4.33
CA GLU A 145 11.86 11.84 4.76
C GLU A 145 10.62 12.58 5.31
N ARG A 146 9.48 12.47 4.61
CA ARG A 146 8.20 13.07 5.01
C ARG A 146 7.74 12.75 6.44
N PHE A 147 8.14 11.58 6.97
CA PHE A 147 7.78 11.22 8.34
C PHE A 147 8.68 11.94 9.34
N PHE A 148 9.95 12.15 9.00
CA PHE A 148 10.86 12.92 9.84
C PHE A 148 10.46 14.39 9.85
N ASP A 149 10.13 14.98 8.70
CA ASP A 149 9.64 16.37 8.62
C ASP A 149 8.42 16.62 9.51
N TYR A 150 7.54 15.63 9.61
CA TYR A 150 6.30 15.76 10.37
C TYR A 150 6.49 15.49 11.88
N TYR A 151 7.21 14.43 12.25
CA TYR A 151 7.29 13.99 13.64
C TYR A 151 8.51 14.56 14.38
N VAL A 152 9.63 14.75 13.68
CA VAL A 152 10.92 15.10 14.27
C VAL A 152 11.71 16.06 13.36
N PRO A 153 11.17 17.26 13.06
CA PRO A 153 11.75 18.21 12.09
C PRO A 153 13.15 18.73 12.46
N GLN A 154 13.60 18.51 13.70
CA GLN A 154 14.92 18.89 14.18
C GLN A 154 16.06 17.96 13.72
N TRP A 155 15.75 16.83 13.08
CA TRP A 155 16.77 15.89 12.59
C TRP A 155 17.29 16.29 11.21
N ASP A 156 18.61 16.17 10.98
CA ASP A 156 19.20 16.35 9.65
C ASP A 156 18.96 15.08 8.82
N VAL A 157 17.87 15.11 8.05
CA VAL A 157 17.40 14.01 7.21
C VAL A 157 17.42 14.48 5.76
N ARG A 158 17.94 13.64 4.87
CA ARG A 158 18.08 13.97 3.45
C ARG A 158 17.66 12.82 2.56
N THR A 159 17.01 13.16 1.46
CA THR A 159 16.64 12.17 0.44
C THR A 159 17.79 11.89 -0.52
N VAL A 160 18.16 10.61 -0.65
CA VAL A 160 19.22 10.16 -1.56
C VAL A 160 18.79 8.88 -2.26
N ARG A 161 19.06 8.78 -3.57
CA ARG A 161 18.66 7.62 -4.37
C ARG A 161 19.76 6.58 -4.56
N ASN A 162 21.02 7.01 -4.57
CA ASN A 162 22.15 6.16 -4.90
C ASN A 162 23.41 6.56 -4.13
N ARG A 163 24.42 5.68 -4.14
CA ARG A 163 25.71 5.93 -3.48
C ARG A 163 26.43 7.19 -3.99
N THR A 164 26.29 7.52 -5.27
CA THR A 164 26.98 8.67 -5.86
C THR A 164 26.41 10.00 -5.34
N GLU A 165 25.09 10.09 -5.21
CA GLU A 165 24.40 11.22 -4.58
C GLU A 165 24.75 11.32 -3.10
N LEU A 166 24.79 10.19 -2.38
CA LEU A 166 25.24 10.14 -0.99
C LEU A 166 26.64 10.73 -0.85
N GLN A 167 27.60 10.25 -1.65
CA GLN A 167 28.99 10.73 -1.61
C GLN A 167 29.09 12.20 -1.97
N ARG A 168 28.34 12.65 -2.99
CA ARG A 168 28.31 14.06 -3.37
C ARG A 168 27.81 14.93 -2.23
N ASP A 169 26.71 14.54 -1.59
CA ASP A 169 26.13 15.31 -0.48
C ASP A 169 27.09 15.38 0.71
N VAL A 170 27.66 14.24 1.12
CA VAL A 170 28.64 14.17 2.21
C VAL A 170 29.87 15.03 1.91
N LEU A 171 30.44 14.96 0.70
CA LEU A 171 31.62 15.75 0.31
C LEU A 171 31.31 17.25 0.18
N SER A 172 30.09 17.61 -0.19
CA SER A 172 29.66 19.01 -0.32
C SER A 172 29.25 19.66 1.00
N SER A 173 29.02 18.86 2.04
CA SER A 173 28.57 19.34 3.34
C SER A 173 29.71 19.98 4.12
N LEU A 174 29.50 21.21 4.59
CA LEU A 174 30.43 21.91 5.48
C LEU A 174 30.55 21.26 6.86
N GLU A 175 29.47 20.62 7.31
CA GLU A 175 29.43 19.87 8.56
C GLU A 175 29.54 18.38 8.27
N THR A 176 30.57 17.74 8.83
CA THR A 176 30.74 16.28 8.78
C THR A 176 30.09 15.66 10.02
N PRO A 177 28.92 15.01 9.89
CA PRO A 177 28.29 14.33 11.01
C PRO A 177 29.18 13.20 11.55
N GLN A 178 29.14 12.96 12.86
CA GLN A 178 29.90 11.86 13.48
C GLN A 178 29.34 10.49 13.12
N GLN A 179 28.02 10.41 12.92
CA GLN A 179 27.32 9.19 12.55
C GLN A 179 26.45 9.45 11.32
N ILE A 180 26.55 8.56 10.34
CA ILE A 180 25.67 8.58 9.18
C ILE A 180 24.87 7.29 9.13
N LEU A 181 23.57 7.49 9.02
CA LEU A 181 22.56 6.45 9.07
C LEU A 181 21.89 6.38 7.70
N ILE A 182 21.80 5.18 7.15
CA ILE A 182 21.10 4.93 5.88
C ILE A 182 19.88 4.09 6.17
N VAL A 183 18.73 4.54 5.66
CA VAL A 183 17.44 3.87 5.82
C VAL A 183 16.89 3.58 4.43
N HIS A 184 16.83 2.29 4.07
CA HIS A 184 16.24 1.86 2.80
C HIS A 184 15.49 0.53 2.94
N SER A 185 14.66 0.26 1.93
CA SER A 185 14.08 -1.07 1.74
C SER A 185 15.14 -2.07 1.24
N PRO A 186 14.97 -3.38 1.47
CA PRO A 186 16.00 -4.38 1.17
C PRO A 186 16.41 -4.43 -0.31
N GLY A 187 15.48 -4.20 -1.25
CA GLY A 187 15.81 -4.15 -2.68
C GLY A 187 16.56 -2.89 -3.14
N GLU A 188 16.51 -1.80 -2.36
CA GLU A 188 17.19 -0.54 -2.71
C GLU A 188 18.61 -0.48 -2.14
N ILE A 189 18.91 -1.22 -1.06
CA ILE A 189 20.21 -1.18 -0.40
C ILE A 189 21.36 -1.69 -1.28
N GLU A 190 21.07 -2.56 -2.26
CA GLU A 190 22.06 -3.04 -3.23
C GLU A 190 22.72 -1.89 -4.00
N GLN A 191 21.98 -0.80 -4.23
CA GLN A 191 22.47 0.40 -4.93
C GLN A 191 23.49 1.21 -4.10
N PHE A 192 23.59 0.92 -2.81
CA PHE A 192 24.54 1.53 -1.88
C PHE A 192 25.78 0.65 -1.64
N GLY A 193 25.80 -0.59 -2.16
CA GLY A 193 26.93 -1.51 -2.02
C GLY A 193 27.23 -1.90 -0.57
N VAL A 194 26.22 -1.88 0.30
CA VAL A 194 26.36 -2.23 1.73
C VAL A 194 26.34 -3.75 1.88
N THR A 195 27.45 -4.33 2.34
CA THR A 195 27.59 -5.79 2.55
C THR A 195 27.44 -6.20 4.01
N ARG A 196 27.43 -5.23 4.94
CA ARG A 196 27.26 -5.48 6.37
C ARG A 196 25.79 -5.73 6.71
N PRO A 197 25.49 -6.51 7.77
CA PRO A 197 24.12 -6.70 8.21
C PRO A 197 23.52 -5.38 8.75
N PRO A 198 22.19 -5.20 8.65
CA PRO A 198 21.52 -4.01 9.15
C PRO A 198 21.67 -3.88 10.68
N THR A 199 21.86 -2.65 11.15
CA THR A 199 21.91 -2.31 12.57
C THR A 199 20.55 -2.52 13.25
N ALA A 200 19.46 -2.22 12.54
CA ALA A 200 18.10 -2.51 13.00
C ALA A 200 17.18 -2.79 11.80
N THR A 201 16.15 -3.60 12.03
CA THR A 201 15.12 -3.92 11.03
C THR A 201 13.76 -3.55 11.61
N PHE A 202 12.99 -2.77 10.87
CA PHE A 202 11.66 -2.31 11.25
C PHE A 202 10.64 -2.95 10.32
N GLN A 203 9.85 -3.87 10.84
CA GLN A 203 8.84 -4.54 10.03
C GLN A 203 7.62 -3.62 9.85
N GLY A 204 7.30 -3.36 8.59
CA GLY A 204 6.09 -2.65 8.22
C GLY A 204 4.90 -3.59 8.18
N ASN A 205 3.70 -3.05 8.36
CA ASN A 205 2.51 -3.85 8.16
C ASN A 205 2.38 -4.14 6.65
N PRO A 206 2.41 -5.41 6.20
CA PRO A 206 2.42 -5.76 4.79
C PRO A 206 1.16 -5.31 4.03
N TYR A 207 0.10 -4.94 4.75
CA TYR A 207 -1.16 -4.48 4.19
C TYR A 207 -1.23 -2.94 4.00
N ALA A 208 -0.34 -2.17 4.64
CA ALA A 208 -0.36 -0.70 4.62
C ALA A 208 0.94 -0.04 4.18
N ASP A 209 2.09 -0.62 4.50
CA ASP A 209 3.38 0.02 4.21
C ASP A 209 3.85 -0.29 2.79
N SER A 210 4.29 0.76 2.07
CA SER A 210 4.90 0.61 0.74
C SER A 210 6.21 -0.16 0.79
N ALA A 211 6.92 -0.08 1.93
CA ALA A 211 8.07 -0.90 2.25
C ALA A 211 7.60 -2.29 2.74
N ARG A 212 7.11 -3.11 1.80
CA ARG A 212 6.59 -4.48 2.03
C ARG A 212 7.52 -5.37 2.86
N GLU A 213 8.82 -5.15 2.75
CA GLU A 213 9.86 -5.96 3.36
C GLU A 213 10.44 -5.32 4.64
N GLY A 214 9.85 -4.21 5.09
CA GLY A 214 10.32 -3.41 6.21
C GLY A 214 11.37 -2.37 5.81
N LEU A 215 11.79 -1.57 6.80
CA LEU A 215 12.89 -0.63 6.67
C LEU A 215 14.13 -1.20 7.36
N LEU A 216 15.26 -1.11 6.67
CA LEU A 216 16.56 -1.52 7.19
C LEU A 216 17.38 -0.28 7.51
N LEU A 217 17.90 -0.22 8.73
CA LEU A 217 18.80 0.84 9.18
C LEU A 217 20.23 0.32 9.14
N TYR A 218 21.11 1.06 8.48
CA TYR A 218 22.54 0.80 8.41
C TYR A 218 23.32 1.97 8.96
N THR A 219 24.36 1.68 9.73
CA THR A 219 25.34 2.68 10.14
C THR A 219 26.55 2.57 9.22
N LEU A 220 26.88 3.65 8.52
CA LEU A 220 28.10 3.72 7.74
C LEU A 220 29.23 4.22 8.64
N THR A 221 30.27 3.39 8.78
CA THR A 221 31.47 3.73 9.56
C THR A 221 32.68 4.07 8.69
N GLU A 222 32.63 3.79 7.39
CA GLU A 222 33.72 4.01 6.43
C GLU A 222 33.15 4.62 5.14
N TRP A 223 33.81 5.69 4.67
CA TRP A 223 33.48 6.46 3.46
C TRP A 223 34.53 6.22 2.39
#